data_AF-A0A811NQI2-F1
#
_entry.id   AF-A0A811NQI2-F1
#
_cell.length_a   1.000
_cell.length_b   1.000
_cell.length_c   1.000
_cell.angle_alpha   90.00
_cell.angle_beta   90.00
_cell.angle_gamma   90.00
#
_symmetry.space_group_name_H-M   'P 1'
#
loop_
_entity.id
_entity.type
_entity.pdbx_description
1 polymer ?
#
loop_
_entity_poly.entity_id
_entity_poly.type
_entity_poly.pdbx_seq_one_letter_code
_entity_poly.pdbx_strand_id
1 'polypeptide(L)'
;MAQPLWDKVKKNIPQVLFCTGLFFMTQSVMENMLAKPAQGLETPRSSTEIVSKVLTQTSAASTFLKNVGIERPVRKSAASATREAQLREQLQAEKQRANLLQEEVDTLKKKAEEIEESMDNTQEVVLRTQQEMEEFKKKQEANKLILQRILNLNSVAWSGAEQCGYCWSS
;
A
#
# COMPACT_ATOMS: atom_id res chain seq x y z
N MET A 1 26.39 27.96 42.68
CA MET A 1 26.35 27.53 41.26
C MET A 1 25.63 28.56 40.38
N ALA A 2 26.15 29.78 40.24
CA ALA A 2 25.46 30.87 39.51
C ALA A 2 26.23 31.40 38.29
N GLN A 3 27.50 31.01 38.08
CA GLN A 3 28.33 31.49 36.98
C GLN A 3 27.88 31.12 35.55
N PRO A 4 27.29 29.94 35.24
CA PRO A 4 27.04 29.56 33.85
C PRO A 4 25.93 30.37 33.17
N LEU A 5 25.03 31.00 33.94
CA LEU A 5 23.97 31.87 33.41
C LEU A 5 24.51 33.25 33.02
N TRP A 6 25.42 33.83 33.81
CA TRP A 6 26.00 35.15 33.54
C TRP A 6 26.85 35.17 32.27
N ASP A 7 27.56 34.08 31.95
CA ASP A 7 28.33 33.97 30.71
C ASP A 7 27.45 33.83 29.47
N LYS A 8 26.27 33.20 29.61
CA LYS A 8 25.28 33.11 28.52
C LYS A 8 24.59 34.46 28.29
N VAL A 9 24.29 35.19 29.36
CA VAL A 9 23.77 36.56 29.29
C VAL A 9 24.80 37.48 28.63
N LYS A 10 26.07 37.48 29.06
CA LYS A 10 27.13 38.29 28.44
C LYS A 10 27.31 38.06 26.94
N LYS A 11 27.21 36.80 26.48
CA LYS A 11 27.30 36.45 25.05
C LYS A 11 26.08 36.93 24.24
N ASN A 12 24.90 37.00 24.86
CA ASN A 12 23.66 37.43 24.20
C ASN A 12 23.39 38.93 24.30
N ILE A 13 24.01 39.67 25.23
CA ILE A 13 23.89 41.14 25.32
C ILE A 13 24.12 41.86 23.98
N PRO A 14 25.20 41.59 23.21
CA PRO A 14 25.40 42.26 21.92
C PRO A 14 24.32 41.90 20.90
N GLN A 15 23.79 40.67 20.93
CA GLN A 15 22.70 40.25 20.05
C GLN A 15 21.38 40.93 20.44
N VAL A 16 21.08 41.03 21.74
CA VAL A 16 19.87 41.70 22.25
C VAL A 16 19.93 43.20 21.93
N LEU A 17 21.07 43.85 22.17
CA LEU A 17 21.27 45.27 21.82
C LEU A 17 21.16 45.53 20.32
N PHE A 18 21.66 44.61 19.49
CA PHE A 18 21.53 44.67 18.04
C PHE A 18 20.08 44.48 17.58
N CYS A 19 19.35 43.52 18.16
CA CYS A 19 17.93 43.29 17.87
C CYS A 19 17.06 44.48 18.31
N THR A 20 17.31 45.05 19.48
CA THR A 20 16.58 46.25 19.94
C THR A 20 16.90 47.45 19.06
N GLY A 21 18.17 47.65 18.67
CA GLY A 21 18.57 48.72 17.77
C GLY A 21 17.94 48.60 16.38
N LEU A 22 17.88 47.39 15.82
CA LEU A 22 17.23 47.13 14.54
C LEU A 22 15.71 47.35 14.63
N PHE A 23 15.08 46.97 15.73
CA PHE A 23 13.65 47.22 15.99
C PHE A 23 13.34 48.73 16.02
N PHE A 24 14.11 49.52 16.78
CA PHE A 24 13.97 50.98 16.80
C PHE A 24 14.19 51.62 15.42
N MET A 25 15.16 51.12 14.66
CA MET A 25 15.42 51.60 13.30
C MET A 25 14.23 51.31 12.36
N THR A 26 13.68 50.09 12.41
CA THR A 26 12.51 49.72 11.60
C THR A 26 11.25 50.49 11.99
N GLN A 27 11.08 50.76 13.29
CA GLN A 27 9.96 51.52 13.80
C GLN A 27 10.03 52.98 13.34
N SER A 28 11.21 53.61 13.45
CA SER A 28 11.42 54.99 12.99
C SER A 28 11.22 55.14 11.47
N VAL A 29 11.65 54.15 10.68
CA VAL A 29 11.43 54.18 9.22
C VAL A 29 9.94 54.02 8.89
N MET A 30 9.21 53.16 9.59
CA MET A 30 7.76 52.99 9.40
C MET A 30 6.99 54.25 9.77
N GLU A 31 7.30 54.86 10.91
CA GLU A 31 6.67 56.10 11.39
C GLU A 31 6.93 57.28 10.44
N ASN A 32 8.14 57.41 9.88
CA ASN A 32 8.48 58.44 8.90
C ASN A 32 7.77 58.25 7.55
N MET A 33 7.58 56.99 7.12
CA MET A 33 6.82 56.66 5.90
C MET A 33 5.31 56.88 6.05
N LEU A 34 4.81 56.80 7.28
CA LEU A 34 3.42 57.08 7.64
C LEU A 34 3.18 58.60 7.78
N ALA A 35 4.18 59.35 8.26
CA ALA A 35 4.12 60.80 8.44
C ALA A 35 4.25 61.62 7.14
N LYS A 36 4.87 61.09 6.09
CA LYS A 36 4.94 61.75 4.77
C LYS A 36 3.76 61.34 3.89
N PRO A 37 2.77 62.18 3.59
CA PRO A 37 1.72 61.81 2.63
C PRO A 37 2.33 61.52 1.25
N ALA A 38 1.75 60.59 0.50
CA ALA A 38 2.13 60.36 -0.88
C ALA A 38 1.88 61.63 -1.68
N GLN A 39 2.89 62.09 -2.42
CA GLN A 39 2.74 63.13 -3.41
C GLN A 39 1.68 62.66 -4.43
N GLY A 40 0.44 63.15 -4.27
CA GLY A 40 -0.58 63.13 -5.31
C GLY A 40 -1.56 61.96 -5.37
N LEU A 41 -1.88 61.23 -4.28
CA LEU A 41 -3.02 60.30 -4.32
C LEU A 41 -3.72 60.14 -2.97
N GLU A 42 -5.03 60.37 -2.94
CA GLU A 42 -5.93 60.14 -1.79
C GLU A 42 -6.21 58.64 -1.57
N THR A 43 -5.16 57.85 -1.32
CA THR A 43 -5.32 56.50 -0.81
C THR A 43 -4.41 56.30 0.41
N PRO A 44 -4.97 55.88 1.57
CA PRO A 44 -4.15 55.50 2.72
C PRO A 44 -3.15 54.43 2.27
N ARG A 45 -1.85 54.65 2.47
CA ARG A 45 -0.85 53.63 2.13
C ARG A 45 -1.18 52.35 2.91
N SER A 46 -1.38 51.25 2.18
CA SER A 46 -1.69 49.96 2.80
C SER A 46 -0.55 49.55 3.72
N SER A 47 -0.87 49.08 4.92
CA SER A 47 0.10 48.60 5.91
C SER A 47 1.03 47.53 5.34
N THR A 48 0.53 46.67 4.45
CA THR A 48 1.32 45.64 3.75
C THR A 48 2.36 46.23 2.80
N GLU A 49 2.07 47.35 2.13
CA GLU A 49 3.01 48.03 1.24
C GLU A 49 4.11 48.75 2.03
N ILE A 50 3.73 49.39 3.14
CA ILE A 50 4.67 50.08 4.04
C ILE A 50 5.63 49.04 4.64
N VAL A 51 5.12 47.93 5.17
CA VAL A 51 5.94 46.84 5.72
C VAL A 51 6.89 46.28 4.66
N SER A 52 6.42 46.07 3.42
CA SER A 52 7.27 45.60 2.32
C SER A 52 8.42 46.58 1.99
N LYS A 53 8.13 47.89 1.93
CA LYS A 53 9.16 48.93 1.68
C LYS A 53 10.14 49.06 2.84
N VAL A 54 9.67 49.04 4.09
CA VAL A 54 10.51 49.08 5.29
C VAL A 54 11.43 47.86 5.31
N LEU A 55 10.90 46.65 5.10
CA LEU A 55 11.70 45.42 5.03
C LEU A 55 12.71 45.47 3.88
N THR A 56 12.35 46.02 2.72
CA THR A 56 13.27 46.15 1.58
C THR A 56 14.41 47.14 1.88
N GLN A 57 14.11 48.28 2.52
CA GLN A 57 15.12 49.26 2.91
C GLN A 57 16.01 48.76 4.05
N THR A 58 15.44 48.12 5.07
CA THR A 58 16.18 47.55 6.19
C THR A 58 16.99 46.32 5.76
N SER A 59 16.50 45.50 4.84
CA SER A 59 17.26 44.35 4.31
C SER A 59 18.45 44.76 3.45
N ALA A 60 18.39 45.92 2.79
CA ALA A 60 19.53 46.47 2.05
C ALA A 60 20.62 46.99 3.01
N ALA A 61 20.21 47.56 4.15
CA ALA A 61 21.13 48.11 5.15
C ALA A 61 21.64 47.08 6.18
N SER A 62 20.94 45.96 6.37
CA SER A 62 21.20 45.01 7.44
C SER A 62 21.67 43.64 6.92
N THR A 63 22.79 43.16 7.47
CA THR A 63 23.28 41.80 7.27
C THR A 63 22.47 40.75 8.04
N PHE A 64 21.55 41.16 8.91
CA PHE A 64 20.74 40.26 9.74
C PHE A 64 19.91 39.29 8.90
N LEU A 65 19.19 39.78 7.89
CA LEU A 65 18.35 38.92 7.04
C LEU A 65 19.18 37.96 6.18
N LYS A 66 20.40 38.36 5.81
CA LYS A 66 21.37 37.47 5.16
C LYS A 66 21.85 36.37 6.10
N ASN A 67 22.09 36.70 7.37
CA ASN A 67 22.60 35.77 8.37
C ASN A 67 21.54 34.82 8.94
N VAL A 68 20.25 35.21 8.93
CA VAL A 68 19.12 34.40 9.43
C VAL A 68 18.58 33.43 8.35
N GLY A 69 19.21 33.38 7.17
CA GLY A 69 18.85 32.42 6.11
C GLY A 69 17.52 32.71 5.42
N ILE A 70 16.94 33.90 5.66
CA ILE A 70 15.77 34.40 4.94
C ILE A 70 16.29 35.05 3.65
N GLU A 71 16.98 34.26 2.83
CA GLU A 71 17.33 34.68 1.49
C GLU A 71 16.07 34.80 0.63
N ARG A 72 16.14 35.73 -0.34
CA ARG A 72 15.13 36.16 -1.32
C ARG A 72 14.16 35.05 -1.76
N PRO A 73 12.94 35.41 -2.23
CA PRO A 73 12.00 34.47 -2.81
C PRO A 73 12.75 33.51 -3.73
N VAL A 74 12.79 32.24 -3.30
CA VAL A 74 13.56 31.18 -3.95
C VAL A 74 13.08 31.14 -5.39
N ARG A 75 13.86 31.73 -6.30
CA ARG A 75 13.68 31.47 -7.72
C ARG A 75 13.94 29.98 -7.84
N LYS A 76 12.91 29.21 -8.17
CA LYS A 76 13.02 27.77 -8.44
C LYS A 76 14.26 27.58 -9.30
N SER A 77 15.31 27.00 -8.72
CA SER A 77 16.55 26.81 -9.45
C SER A 77 16.27 25.79 -10.56
N ALA A 78 16.99 25.85 -11.67
CA ALA A 78 16.85 24.84 -12.72
C ALA A 78 16.97 23.42 -12.13
N ALA A 79 17.85 23.24 -11.14
CA ALA A 79 18.00 21.99 -10.39
C ALA A 79 16.74 21.54 -9.64
N SER A 80 15.94 22.46 -9.04
CA SER A 80 14.69 22.09 -8.38
C SER A 80 13.61 21.67 -9.39
N ALA A 81 13.54 22.35 -10.55
CA ALA A 81 12.60 22.02 -11.61
C ALA A 81 12.92 20.66 -12.26
N THR A 82 14.21 20.36 -12.49
CA THR A 82 14.66 19.05 -12.99
C THR A 82 14.30 17.92 -12.01
N ARG A 83 14.50 18.13 -10.71
CA ARG A 83 14.14 17.14 -9.69
C ARG A 83 12.64 16.87 -9.62
N GLU A 84 11.83 17.92 -9.73
CA GLU A 84 10.37 17.81 -9.76
C GLU A 84 9.88 17.05 -11.02
N ALA A 85 10.51 17.29 -12.18
CA ALA A 85 10.21 16.55 -13.41
C ALA A 85 10.58 15.05 -13.29
N GLN A 86 11.75 14.74 -12.75
CA GLN A 86 12.20 13.36 -12.53
C GLN A 86 11.28 12.60 -11.56
N LEU A 87 10.82 13.26 -10.49
CA LEU A 87 9.86 12.66 -9.54
C LEU A 87 8.50 12.39 -10.20
N ARG A 88 8.04 13.28 -11.08
CA ARG A 88 6.79 13.05 -11.85
C ARG A 88 6.93 11.85 -12.78
N GLU A 89 8.06 11.72 -13.45
CA GLU A 89 8.33 10.59 -14.35
C GLU A 89 8.37 9.27 -13.60
N GLN A 90 9.07 9.22 -12.45
CA GLN A 90 9.08 8.05 -11.57
C GLN A 90 7.68 7.67 -11.07
N LEU A 91 6.86 8.66 -10.70
CA LEU A 91 5.49 8.41 -10.26
C LEU A 91 4.64 7.81 -11.38
N GLN A 92 4.81 8.26 -12.63
CA GLN A 92 4.10 7.70 -13.78
C GLN A 92 4.55 6.27 -14.07
N ALA A 93 5.85 6.01 -14.03
CA ALA A 93 6.40 4.66 -14.21
C ALA A 93 5.89 3.69 -13.14
N GLU A 94 5.87 4.11 -11.87
CA GLU A 94 5.33 3.31 -10.78
C GLU A 94 3.83 3.08 -10.89
N LYS A 95 3.04 4.07 -11.32
CA LYS A 95 1.60 3.87 -11.60
C LYS A 95 1.36 2.84 -12.69
N GLN A 96 2.15 2.89 -13.77
CA GLN A 96 2.06 1.90 -14.84
C GLN A 96 2.40 0.51 -14.34
N ARG A 97 3.47 0.37 -13.54
CA ARG A 97 3.85 -0.91 -12.92
C ARG A 97 2.77 -1.43 -11.97
N ALA A 98 2.20 -0.56 -11.14
CA ALA A 98 1.12 -0.93 -10.23
C ALA A 98 -0.12 -1.42 -10.98
N ASN A 99 -0.48 -0.76 -12.09
CA ASN A 99 -1.59 -1.21 -12.93
C ASN A 99 -1.33 -2.58 -13.56
N LEU A 100 -0.11 -2.82 -14.07
CA LEU A 100 0.27 -4.12 -14.63
C LEU A 100 0.23 -5.22 -13.55
N LEU A 101 0.75 -4.95 -12.35
CA LEU A 101 0.67 -5.89 -11.24
C LEU A 101 -0.79 -6.18 -10.84
N GLN A 102 -1.64 -5.16 -10.83
CA GLN A 102 -3.06 -5.34 -10.51
C GLN A 102 -3.75 -6.25 -11.53
N GLU A 103 -3.47 -6.05 -12.82
CA GLU A 103 -3.98 -6.91 -13.89
C GLU A 103 -3.50 -8.37 -13.75
N GLU A 104 -2.22 -8.57 -13.39
CA GLU A 104 -1.67 -9.90 -13.11
C GLU A 104 -2.35 -10.55 -11.91
N VAL A 105 -2.57 -9.81 -10.83
CA VAL A 105 -3.26 -10.31 -9.63
C VAL A 105 -4.70 -10.68 -9.94
N ASP A 106 -5.42 -9.85 -10.70
CA ASP A 106 -6.81 -10.13 -11.07
C ASP A 106 -6.89 -11.37 -11.98
N THR A 107 -5.94 -11.52 -12.90
CA THR A 107 -5.82 -12.70 -13.75
C THR A 107 -5.53 -13.96 -12.94
N LEU A 108 -4.61 -13.89 -11.97
CA LEU A 108 -4.28 -15.01 -11.09
C LEU A 108 -5.45 -15.39 -10.20
N LYS A 109 -6.18 -14.40 -9.68
CA LYS A 109 -7.37 -14.63 -8.86
C LYS A 109 -8.45 -15.37 -9.65
N LYS A 110 -8.73 -14.95 -10.88
CA LYS A 110 -9.68 -15.63 -11.75
C LYS A 110 -9.27 -17.09 -12.02
N LYS A 111 -7.99 -17.33 -12.31
CA LYS A 111 -7.47 -18.70 -12.49
C LYS A 111 -7.58 -19.53 -11.22
N ALA A 112 -7.39 -18.94 -10.05
CA ALA A 112 -7.53 -19.63 -8.78
C ALA A 112 -9.00 -20.05 -8.54
N GLU A 113 -9.95 -19.16 -8.81
CA GLU A 113 -11.39 -19.45 -8.74
C GLU A 113 -11.77 -20.60 -9.70
N GLU A 114 -11.28 -20.58 -10.94
CA GLU A 114 -11.51 -21.66 -11.91
C GLU A 114 -10.90 -23.01 -11.46
N ILE A 115 -9.71 -22.98 -10.85
CA ILE A 115 -9.06 -24.19 -10.32
C ILE A 115 -9.85 -24.75 -9.13
N GLU A 116 -10.30 -23.88 -8.22
CA GLU A 116 -11.08 -24.27 -7.06
C GLU A 116 -12.39 -24.95 -7.48
N GLU A 117 -13.13 -24.36 -8.42
CA GLU A 117 -14.34 -24.96 -8.99
C GLU A 117 -14.03 -26.31 -9.68
N SER A 118 -12.92 -26.40 -10.42
CA SER A 118 -12.53 -27.66 -11.07
C SER A 118 -12.16 -28.75 -10.05
N MET A 119 -11.60 -28.36 -8.91
CA MET A 119 -11.18 -29.25 -7.84
C MET A 119 -12.40 -29.79 -7.09
N ASP A 120 -13.37 -28.94 -6.77
CA ASP A 120 -14.64 -29.35 -6.15
C ASP A 120 -15.40 -30.34 -7.03
N ASN A 121 -15.51 -30.04 -8.33
CA ASN A 121 -16.12 -30.95 -9.31
C ASN A 121 -15.36 -32.30 -9.37
N THR A 122 -14.03 -32.26 -9.37
CA THR A 122 -13.20 -33.47 -9.37
C THR A 122 -13.41 -34.28 -8.09
N GLN A 123 -13.50 -33.62 -6.94
CA GLN A 123 -13.74 -34.27 -5.66
C GLN A 123 -15.09 -34.97 -5.63
N GLU A 124 -16.15 -34.33 -6.15
CA GLU A 124 -17.48 -34.96 -6.28
C GLU A 124 -17.43 -36.21 -7.17
N VAL A 125 -16.80 -36.11 -8.35
CA VAL A 125 -16.64 -37.25 -9.27
C VAL A 125 -15.88 -38.40 -8.62
N VAL A 126 -14.81 -38.10 -7.87
CA VAL A 126 -14.04 -39.12 -7.15
C VAL A 126 -14.89 -39.79 -6.08
N LEU A 127 -15.67 -39.04 -5.30
CA LEU A 127 -16.56 -39.61 -4.28
C LEU A 127 -17.62 -40.52 -4.89
N ARG A 128 -18.25 -40.08 -5.98
CA ARG A 128 -19.23 -40.90 -6.72
C ARG A 128 -18.60 -42.18 -7.28
N THR A 129 -17.42 -42.07 -7.89
CA THR A 129 -16.71 -43.23 -8.45
C THR A 129 -16.35 -44.25 -7.35
N GLN A 130 -15.94 -43.78 -6.17
CA GLN A 130 -15.68 -44.66 -5.04
C GLN A 130 -16.93 -45.40 -4.56
N GLN A 131 -18.07 -44.70 -4.48
CA GLN A 131 -19.35 -45.34 -4.13
C GLN A 131 -19.74 -46.42 -5.13
N GLU A 132 -19.64 -46.12 -6.42
CA GLU A 132 -19.95 -47.08 -7.50
C GLU A 132 -19.02 -48.31 -7.46
N MET A 133 -17.73 -48.11 -7.18
CA MET A 133 -16.79 -49.22 -7.01
C MET A 133 -17.12 -50.11 -5.80
N GLU A 134 -17.50 -49.53 -4.67
CA GLU A 134 -17.88 -50.29 -3.48
C GLU A 134 -19.18 -51.09 -3.71
N GLU A 135 -20.17 -50.50 -4.39
CA GLU A 135 -21.37 -51.24 -4.79
C GLU A 135 -21.07 -52.38 -5.76
N PHE A 136 -20.22 -52.12 -6.76
CA PHE A 136 -19.79 -53.14 -7.71
C PHE A 136 -19.08 -54.30 -7.01
N LYS A 137 -18.19 -53.99 -6.06
CA LYS A 137 -17.49 -54.99 -5.24
C LYS A 137 -18.46 -55.85 -4.44
N LYS A 138 -19.45 -55.24 -3.77
CA LYS A 138 -20.50 -55.99 -3.04
C LYS A 138 -21.29 -56.92 -3.97
N LYS A 139 -21.65 -56.46 -5.17
CA LYS A 139 -22.33 -57.29 -6.17
C LYS A 139 -21.44 -58.45 -6.64
N GLN A 140 -20.15 -58.22 -6.82
CA GLN A 140 -19.17 -59.25 -7.18
C GLN A 140 -19.06 -60.32 -6.09
N GLU A 141 -18.98 -59.91 -4.81
CA GLU A 141 -18.95 -60.83 -3.67
C GLU A 141 -20.24 -61.65 -3.55
N ALA A 142 -21.41 -61.03 -3.71
CA ALA A 142 -22.69 -61.71 -3.73
C ALA A 142 -22.77 -62.74 -4.87
N ASN A 143 -22.35 -62.36 -6.09
CA ASN A 143 -22.30 -63.26 -7.23
C ASN A 143 -21.36 -64.45 -6.98
N LYS A 144 -20.20 -64.22 -6.38
CA LYS A 144 -19.25 -65.29 -6.01
C LYS A 144 -19.89 -66.30 -5.05
N LEU A 145 -20.62 -65.82 -4.03
CA LEU A 145 -21.32 -66.70 -3.08
C LEU A 145 -22.43 -67.52 -3.76
N ILE A 146 -23.20 -66.90 -4.65
CA ILE A 146 -24.24 -67.58 -5.44
C ILE A 146 -23.62 -68.69 -6.29
N LEU A 147 -22.53 -68.39 -7.02
CA LEU A 147 -21.82 -69.36 -7.83
C LEU A 147 -21.31 -70.53 -6.99
N GLN A 148 -20.71 -70.26 -5.82
CA GLN A 148 -20.26 -71.29 -4.90
C GLN A 148 -21.41 -72.19 -4.43
N ARG A 149 -22.58 -71.61 -4.14
CA ARG A 149 -23.77 -72.37 -3.76
C ARG A 149 -24.28 -73.25 -4.89
N ILE A 150 -24.35 -72.74 -6.12
CA ILE A 150 -24.77 -73.52 -7.29
C ILE A 150 -23.82 -74.70 -7.54
N LEU A 151 -22.50 -74.47 -7.47
CA LEU A 151 -21.50 -75.52 -7.65
C LEU A 151 -21.63 -76.61 -6.58
N ASN A 152 -21.81 -76.24 -5.31
CA ASN A 152 -22.01 -77.19 -4.22
C ASN A 152 -23.32 -77.99 -4.36
N LEU A 153 -24.41 -77.34 -4.79
CA LEU A 153 -25.68 -78.02 -5.04
C LEU A 153 -25.56 -79.02 -6.19
N ASN A 154 -24.88 -78.63 -7.27
CA ASN A 154 -24.59 -79.55 -8.37
C ASN A 154 -23.78 -80.73 -7.88
N SER A 155 -22.65 -80.55 -7.18
CA SER A 155 -21.84 -81.69 -6.72
C SER A 155 -22.66 -82.69 -5.89
N VAL A 156 -23.55 -82.21 -5.02
CA VAL A 156 -24.44 -83.08 -4.23
C VAL A 156 -25.48 -83.78 -5.12
N ALA A 157 -26.05 -83.09 -6.12
CA ALA A 157 -27.00 -83.67 -7.06
C ALA A 157 -26.37 -84.76 -7.94
N TRP A 158 -25.13 -84.56 -8.41
CA TRP A 158 -24.38 -85.57 -9.18
C TRP A 158 -24.04 -86.80 -8.33
N SER A 159 -23.57 -86.62 -7.10
CA SER A 159 -23.30 -87.75 -6.19
C SER A 159 -24.56 -88.52 -5.79
N GLY A 160 -25.70 -87.83 -5.61
CA GLY A 160 -26.99 -88.46 -5.34
C GLY A 160 -27.56 -89.19 -6.57
N ALA A 161 -27.40 -88.64 -7.76
CA ALA A 161 -27.82 -89.28 -9.02
C ALA A 161 -26.99 -90.54 -9.32
N GLU A 162 -25.68 -90.54 -9.05
CA GLU A 162 -24.85 -91.75 -9.13
C GLU A 162 -25.35 -92.83 -8.15
N GLN A 163 -25.65 -92.49 -6.89
CA GLN A 163 -26.19 -93.45 -5.92
C GLN A 163 -27.57 -94.00 -6.29
N CYS A 164 -28.48 -93.18 -6.84
CA CYS A 164 -29.78 -93.64 -7.30
C CYS A 164 -29.69 -94.49 -8.59
N GLY A 165 -28.74 -94.20 -9.48
CA GLY A 165 -28.51 -94.98 -10.71
C GLY A 165 -28.10 -96.43 -10.47
N TYR A 166 -27.38 -96.71 -9.36
CA TYR A 166 -27.05 -98.07 -8.95
C TYR A 166 -28.25 -98.86 -8.37
N CYS A 167 -29.31 -98.18 -7.90
CA CYS A 167 -30.50 -98.87 -7.36
C CYS A 167 -31.47 -99.38 -8.44
N TRP A 168 -31.39 -98.91 -9.68
CA TRP A 168 -32.28 -99.33 -10.78
C TRP A 168 -31.71 -100.49 -11.61
N SER A 169 -30.48 -100.94 -11.32
CA SER A 169 -29.77 -101.99 -12.06
C SER A 169 -29.66 -103.34 -11.30
N SER A 170 -30.45 -103.56 -10.25
CA SER A 170 -30.53 -104.86 -9.51
C SER A 170 -31.93 -105.44 -9.53
#